data_AF-A0A3C0L1S0-F1
#
_entry.id   AF-A0A3C0L1S0-F1
#
_cell.length_a   1.000
_cell.length_b   1.000
_cell.length_c   1.000
_cell.angle_alpha   90.00
_cell.angle_beta   90.00
_cell.angle_gamma   90.00
#
_symmetry.space_group_name_H-M   'P 1'
#
loop_
_entity.id
_entity.type
_entity.pdbx_description
1 polymer ?
#
loop_
_entity_poly.entity_id
_entity_poly.type
_entity_poly.pdbx_seq_one_letter_code
_entity_poly.pdbx_strand_id
1 'polypeptide(L)'
;MKNFTRNALSSLIALSAFAGNHAAAADVSYNIGFASEYYFRGILQKESSASAGVDIESNGFYAGAWTADVGDGLEVDLYGGYGFETESGLTGSIGFTGYYYTGDFDDTYE
;
A
#
# COMPACT_ATOMS: atom_id res chain seq x y z
N MET A 1 -12.13 16.16 16.48
CA MET A 1 -11.28 15.15 15.80
C MET A 1 -9.99 15.75 15.24
N LYS A 2 -9.29 16.65 15.96
CA LYS A 2 -8.09 17.34 15.42
C LYS A 2 -6.75 16.69 15.81
N ASN A 3 -6.78 15.61 16.59
CA ASN A 3 -5.58 15.05 17.23
C ASN A 3 -5.12 13.73 16.61
N PHE A 4 -5.91 13.11 15.72
CA PHE A 4 -5.58 11.82 15.10
C PHE A 4 -4.62 12.00 13.91
N THR A 5 -4.83 13.03 13.09
CA THR A 5 -4.04 13.34 11.89
C THR A 5 -2.58 13.66 12.21
N ARG A 6 -2.31 14.26 13.38
CA ARG A 6 -0.94 14.63 13.80
C ARG A 6 -0.10 13.45 14.27
N ASN A 7 -0.73 12.34 14.65
CA ASN A 7 -0.03 11.15 15.14
C ASN A 7 0.32 10.18 14.00
N ALA A 8 -0.43 10.17 12.90
CA ALA A 8 -0.17 9.32 11.73
C ALA A 8 1.15 9.68 11.02
N LEU A 9 1.49 10.97 10.94
CA LEU A 9 2.74 11.45 10.35
C LEU A 9 3.97 11.09 11.20
N SER A 10 3.84 11.03 12.53
CA SER A 10 4.93 10.68 13.45
C SER A 10 5.24 9.19 13.46
N SER A 11 4.27 8.33 13.14
CA SER A 11 4.47 6.89 12.97
C SER A 11 5.22 6.51 11.69
N LEU A 12 5.18 7.34 10.64
CA LEU A 12 5.86 7.06 9.36
C LEU A 12 7.39 7.13 9.48
N ILE A 13 7.92 8.02 10.34
CA ILE A 13 9.36 8.19 10.54
C ILE A 13 9.96 7.08 11.42
N ALA A 14 9.17 6.48 12.31
CA ALA A 14 9.62 5.43 13.23
C ALA A 14 9.87 4.07 12.54
N LEU A 15 9.32 3.84 11.35
CA LEU A 15 9.47 2.56 10.64
C LEU A 15 10.86 2.36 10.01
N SER A 16 11.61 3.45 9.80
CA SER A 16 12.99 3.43 9.29
C SER A 16 14.00 2.78 10.25
N ALA A 17 13.65 2.56 11.52
CA ALA A 17 14.57 2.12 12.57
C ALA A 17 14.63 0.59 12.78
N PHE A 18 13.87 -0.22 12.02
CA PHE A 18 13.75 -1.67 12.25
C PHE A 18 14.43 -2.56 11.19
N ALA A 19 15.43 -2.04 10.48
CA ALA A 19 16.19 -2.79 9.46
C ALA A 19 17.29 -3.70 10.07
N GLY A 20 16.95 -4.55 11.04
CA GLY A 20 17.94 -5.46 11.61
C GLY A 20 17.35 -6.53 12.52
N ASN A 21 16.99 -7.68 11.95
CA ASN A 21 17.25 -9.03 12.48
C ASN A 21 16.60 -10.09 11.56
N HIS A 22 17.42 -10.81 10.80
CA HIS A 22 16.99 -11.92 9.95
C HIS A 22 16.80 -13.20 10.77
N ALA A 23 15.57 -13.68 10.88
CA ALA A 23 15.24 -15.05 11.29
C ALA A 23 14.13 -15.54 10.34
N ALA A 24 14.42 -16.60 9.55
CA ALA A 24 13.59 -17.11 8.45
C ALA A 24 13.08 -16.00 7.51
N ALA A 25 13.98 -15.48 6.66
CA ALA A 25 13.76 -14.24 5.93
C ALA A 25 12.55 -14.34 4.99
N ALA A 26 11.43 -13.75 5.40
CA ALA A 26 10.44 -13.28 4.46
C ALA A 26 11.12 -12.21 3.58
N ASP A 27 10.89 -12.28 2.28
CA ASP A 27 11.42 -11.30 1.34
C ASP A 27 10.62 -10.01 1.52
N VAL A 28 11.30 -8.97 1.98
CA VAL A 28 10.71 -7.64 2.15
C VAL A 28 11.18 -6.75 1.03
N SER A 29 10.25 -6.14 0.30
CA SER A 29 10.55 -5.17 -0.74
C SER A 29 9.83 -3.86 -0.51
N TYR A 30 10.37 -2.78 -1.08
CA TYR A 30 9.86 -1.43 -0.93
C TYR A 30 9.80 -0.76 -2.30
N ASN A 31 8.80 0.08 -2.50
CA ASN A 31 8.64 0.84 -3.74
C ASN A 31 8.31 2.31 -3.43
N ILE A 32 8.73 3.20 -4.32
CA ILE A 32 8.35 4.62 -4.33
C ILE A 32 8.03 5.03 -5.76
N GLY A 33 7.09 5.95 -5.94
CA GLY A 33 6.63 6.37 -7.26
C GLY A 33 6.16 7.81 -7.29
N PHE A 34 6.05 8.35 -8.51
CA PHE A 34 5.45 9.64 -8.77
C PHE A 34 4.69 9.61 -10.10
N ALA A 35 3.48 10.14 -10.11
CA ALA A 35 2.62 10.21 -11.29
C ALA A 35 2.20 11.66 -11.54
N SER A 36 2.33 12.13 -12.79
CA SER A 36 1.83 13.45 -13.19
C SER A 36 0.31 13.55 -13.05
N GLU A 37 -0.40 12.46 -13.33
CA GLU A 37 -1.82 12.30 -13.07
C GLU A 37 -2.03 10.89 -12.51
N TYR A 38 -2.62 10.80 -11.32
CA TYR A 38 -2.94 9.53 -10.70
C TYR A 38 -4.43 9.23 -10.87
N TYR A 39 -4.73 8.17 -11.61
CA TYR A 39 -6.08 7.64 -11.80
C TYR A 39 -6.21 6.30 -11.07
N PHE A 40 -7.23 6.18 -10.24
CA PHE A 40 -7.61 4.93 -9.61
C PHE A 40 -8.98 4.49 -10.13
N ARG A 41 -9.05 3.28 -10.69
CA ARG A 41 -10.27 2.69 -11.27
C ARG A 41 -11.02 3.62 -12.26
N GLY A 42 -10.27 4.39 -13.04
CA GLY A 42 -10.80 5.32 -14.04
C GLY A 42 -11.18 6.71 -13.50
N ILE A 43 -10.96 6.97 -12.22
CA ILE A 43 -11.27 8.23 -11.55
C ILE A 43 -9.97 8.97 -11.23
N LEU A 44 -9.84 10.22 -11.66
CA LEU A 44 -8.71 11.08 -11.30
C LEU A 44 -8.71 11.32 -9.80
N GLN A 45 -7.65 10.88 -9.13
CA GLN A 45 -7.43 11.09 -7.70
C GLN A 45 -6.71 12.41 -7.48
N LYS A 46 -5.61 12.63 -8.20
CA LYS A 46 -4.75 13.80 -8.03
C LYS A 46 -3.82 14.05 -9.22
N GLU A 47 -3.59 15.31 -9.55
CA GLU A 47 -2.44 15.74 -10.34
C GLU A 47 -1.17 15.84 -9.48
N SER A 48 -0.04 15.29 -9.94
CA SER A 48 1.24 15.25 -9.20
C SER A 48 1.14 14.47 -7.89
N SER A 49 0.91 13.16 -7.99
CA SER A 49 0.80 12.26 -6.84
C SER A 49 2.10 11.51 -6.59
N ALA A 50 2.53 11.47 -5.33
CA ALA A 50 3.63 10.61 -4.88
C ALA A 50 3.07 9.38 -4.17
N SER A 51 3.76 8.26 -4.32
CA SER A 51 3.37 6.99 -3.72
C SER A 51 4.55 6.24 -3.11
N ALA A 52 4.23 5.36 -2.16
CA ALA A 52 5.18 4.43 -1.56
C ALA A 52 4.48 3.17 -1.08
N GLY A 53 5.20 2.05 -1.09
CA GLY A 53 4.68 0.77 -0.62
C GLY A 53 5.75 -0.13 -0.02
N VAL A 54 5.26 -1.13 0.70
CA VAL A 54 6.03 -2.21 1.31
C VAL A 54 5.31 -3.53 1.06
N ASP A 55 6.10 -4.54 0.71
CA ASP A 55 5.64 -5.89 0.42
C ASP A 55 6.45 -6.89 1.24
N ILE A 56 5.79 -7.93 1.72
CA ILE A 56 6.40 -9.04 2.43
C ILE A 56 5.90 -10.32 1.78
N GLU A 57 6.83 -11.19 1.36
CA GLU A 57 6.53 -12.49 0.78
C GLU A 57 7.24 -13.62 1.53
N SER A 58 6.56 -14.74 1.73
CA SER A 58 7.16 -15.95 2.29
C SER A 58 6.37 -17.18 1.92
N ASN A 59 7.02 -18.15 1.26
CA ASN A 59 6.47 -19.49 0.98
C ASN A 59 5.07 -19.44 0.30
N GLY A 60 4.91 -18.55 -0.67
CA GLY A 60 3.64 -18.32 -1.37
C GLY A 60 2.68 -17.35 -0.67
N PHE A 61 2.83 -17.09 0.63
CA PHE A 61 2.08 -16.00 1.27
C PHE A 61 2.67 -14.65 0.90
N TYR A 62 1.82 -13.68 0.61
CA TYR A 62 2.23 -12.29 0.45
C TYR A 62 1.27 -11.35 1.19
N ALA A 63 1.80 -10.26 1.70
CA ALA A 63 1.05 -9.16 2.26
C ALA A 63 1.78 -7.84 1.96
N GLY A 64 1.04 -6.77 1.78
CA GLY A 64 1.62 -5.47 1.51
C GLY A 64 0.70 -4.32 1.86
N ALA A 65 1.33 -3.16 1.94
CA ALA A 65 0.66 -1.88 2.09
C ALA A 65 1.21 -0.92 1.05
N TRP A 66 0.31 -0.21 0.37
CA TRP A 66 0.67 0.83 -0.58
C TRP A 66 -0.07 2.11 -0.23
N THR A 67 0.55 3.25 -0.47
CA THR A 67 -0.02 4.55 -0.18
C THR A 67 0.22 5.52 -1.32
N ALA A 68 -0.75 6.38 -1.59
CA ALA A 68 -0.59 7.53 -2.47
C ALA A 68 -1.22 8.78 -1.91
N ASP A 69 -0.61 9.91 -2.23
CA ASP A 69 -1.19 11.23 -2.02
C ASP A 69 -2.33 11.48 -3.01
N VAL A 70 -3.55 11.62 -2.48
CA VAL A 70 -4.77 11.89 -3.26
C VAL A 70 -5.31 13.30 -3.02
N GLY A 71 -4.49 14.19 -2.47
CA GLY A 71 -4.80 15.60 -2.31
C GLY A 71 -5.49 15.86 -0.98
N ASP A 72 -6.65 15.25 -0.77
CA ASP A 72 -7.32 15.22 0.54
C ASP A 72 -6.87 13.99 1.35
N GLY A 73 -5.60 14.01 1.76
CA GLY A 73 -4.99 12.92 2.51
C GLY A 73 -4.41 11.81 1.62
N LEU A 74 -4.40 10.59 2.15
CA LEU A 74 -3.79 9.42 1.54
C LEU A 74 -4.86 8.38 1.17
N GLU A 75 -4.68 7.78 0.00
CA GLU A 75 -5.15 6.43 -0.28
C GLU A 75 -4.19 5.45 0.40
N VAL A 76 -4.74 4.47 1.11
CA VAL A 76 -4.03 3.40 1.81
C VAL A 76 -4.63 2.07 1.38
N ASP A 77 -3.83 1.32 0.64
CA ASP A 77 -4.20 0.01 0.12
C ASP A 77 -3.54 -1.05 0.98
N LEU A 78 -4.34 -1.97 1.50
CA LEU A 78 -3.86 -3.14 2.22
C LEU A 78 -4.25 -4.38 1.43
N TYR A 79 -3.27 -5.21 1.10
CA TYR A 79 -3.51 -6.43 0.36
C TYR A 79 -2.74 -7.60 0.95
N GLY A 80 -3.26 -8.79 0.68
CA GLY A 80 -2.58 -10.02 0.99
C GLY A 80 -3.24 -11.21 0.33
N GLY A 81 -2.50 -12.30 0.24
CA GLY A 81 -2.96 -13.50 -0.41
C GLY A 81 -1.96 -14.64 -0.34
N TYR A 82 -2.28 -15.67 -1.11
CA TYR A 82 -1.46 -16.85 -1.27
C TYR A 82 -1.32 -17.16 -2.76
N GLY A 83 -0.09 -17.14 -3.24
CA GLY A 83 0.34 -17.63 -4.55
C GLY A 83 0.73 -19.11 -4.48
N PHE A 84 0.40 -19.83 -5.54
CA PHE A 84 0.79 -21.24 -5.71
C PHE A 84 1.23 -21.50 -7.14
N GLU A 85 2.08 -22.50 -7.29
CA GLU A 85 2.51 -23.02 -8.58
C GLU A 85 2.24 -24.53 -8.60
N THR A 86 1.61 -24.99 -9.68
CA THR A 86 1.36 -26.42 -9.90
C THR A 86 2.60 -27.10 -10.49
N GLU A 87 2.71 -28.42 -10.36
CA GLU A 87 3.78 -29.19 -10.99
C GLU A 87 3.81 -29.04 -12.53
N SER A 88 2.68 -28.69 -13.15
CA SER A 88 2.58 -28.37 -14.58
C SER A 88 3.09 -26.97 -14.95
N GLY A 89 3.56 -26.17 -13.98
CA GLY A 89 4.06 -24.80 -14.18
C GLY A 89 2.97 -23.73 -14.27
N LEU A 90 1.71 -24.07 -13.98
CA LEU A 90 0.64 -23.06 -13.87
C LEU A 90 0.77 -22.33 -12.54
N THR A 91 0.83 -21.00 -12.60
CA THR A 91 0.85 -20.11 -11.43
C THR A 91 -0.51 -19.45 -11.23
N GLY A 92 -0.87 -19.22 -9.96
CA GLY A 92 -2.10 -18.53 -9.60
C GLY A 92 -2.03 -17.99 -8.18
N SER A 93 -2.97 -17.11 -7.83
CA SER A 93 -3.10 -16.60 -6.47
C SER A 93 -4.55 -16.36 -6.07
N ILE A 94 -4.80 -16.40 -4.77
CA ILE A 94 -6.05 -15.95 -4.15
C ILE A 94 -5.71 -14.94 -3.07
N GLY A 95 -6.47 -13.84 -3.01
CA GLY A 95 -6.19 -12.77 -2.07
C GLY A 95 -7.32 -11.77 -1.95
N PHE A 96 -7.08 -10.76 -1.13
CA PHE A 96 -7.97 -9.63 -0.91
C PHE A 96 -7.17 -8.34 -0.96
N THR A 97 -7.86 -7.27 -1.33
CA THR A 97 -7.35 -5.90 -1.29
C THR A 97 -8.43 -5.02 -0.70
N GLY A 98 -8.08 -4.22 0.29
CA GLY A 98 -8.91 -3.16 0.85
C GLY A 98 -8.31 -1.80 0.54
N TYR A 99 -9.17 -0.84 0.21
CA TYR A 99 -8.82 0.54 -0.12
C TYR A 99 -9.40 1.44 0.97
N TYR A 100 -8.57 2.28 1.56
CA TYR A 100 -8.95 3.14 2.68
C TYR A 100 -8.45 4.55 2.42
N TYR A 101 -9.26 5.55 2.77
CA TYR A 101 -8.92 6.96 2.57
C TYR A 101 -8.84 7.66 3.91
N THR A 102 -7.80 8.48 4.10
CA THR A 102 -7.57 9.17 5.39
C THR A 102 -8.23 10.54 5.48
N GLY A 103 -8.55 11.15 4.34
CA GLY A 103 -9.36 12.37 4.25
C GLY A 103 -10.83 12.05 4.01
N ASP A 104 -11.64 13.10 3.89
CA ASP A 104 -13.05 13.00 3.55
C ASP A 104 -13.16 12.90 2.01
N PHE A 105 -12.49 11.89 1.43
CA PHE A 105 -12.57 11.56 0.01
C PHE A 105 -13.94 10.91 -0.29
N ASP A 106 -15.01 11.66 -0.07
CA ASP A 106 -16.38 11.40 -0.49
C ASP A 106 -17.20 12.69 -0.37
N ASP A 107 -16.90 13.68 -1.23
CA ASP A 107 -17.89 14.68 -1.60
C ASP A 107 -18.13 14.56 -3.10
N THR A 108 -19.11 13.70 -3.42
CA THR A 108 -20.04 13.78 -4.55
C THR A 108 -19.54 14.56 -5.79
N TYR A 109 -19.26 13.84 -6.87
CA TYR A 109 -19.19 14.43 -8.20
C TYR A 109 -20.56 15.05 -8.56
N GLU A 110 -20.69 16.37 -8.48
CA GLU A 110 -21.74 17.13 -9.19
C GLU A 110 -21.39 17.30 -10.68
#